data_AF-A0AAP0IPF1-F1
#
_entry.id   AF-A0AAP0IPF1-F1
#
_cell.length_a   1.000
_cell.length_b   1.000
_cell.length_c   1.000
_cell.angle_alpha   90.00
_cell.angle_beta   90.00
_cell.angle_gamma   90.00
#
_symmetry.space_group_name_H-M   'P 1'
#
loop_
_entity.id
_entity.type
_entity.pdbx_description
1 polymer ?
#
loop_
_entity_poly.entity_id
_entity_poly.type
_entity_poly.pdbx_seq_one_letter_code
_entity_poly.pdbx_strand_id
1 'polypeptide(L)' 'MANPSISIEKVKDFCYSQFNDDEKWAFNSKLLRAVGLFAGSIVLMRSFGDLMAI' A
#
# COMPACT_ATOMS: atom_id res chain seq x y z
N MET A 1 25.30 -7.48 -15.41
CA MET A 1 24.42 -6.29 -15.51
C MET A 1 22.99 -6.78 -15.45
N ALA A 2 22.23 -6.43 -14.40
CA ALA A 2 20.84 -6.88 -14.28
C ALA A 2 20.00 -6.18 -15.35
N ASN A 3 19.39 -6.94 -16.25
CA ASN A 3 18.61 -6.40 -17.35
C ASN A 3 17.28 -5.84 -16.78
N PRO A 4 17.00 -4.52 -16.91
CA PRO A 4 15.82 -3.90 -16.28
C PRO A 4 14.49 -4.52 -16.77
N SER A 5 14.45 -4.96 -18.03
CA SER A 5 13.29 -5.60 -18.66
C SER A 5 12.85 -6.88 -17.94
N ILE A 6 13.79 -7.76 -17.61
CA ILE A 6 13.54 -9.02 -16.88
C ILE A 6 13.11 -8.74 -15.43
N SER A 7 13.53 -7.61 -14.86
CA SER A 7 13.16 -7.23 -13.49
C SER A 7 11.74 -6.69 -13.39
N ILE A 8 11.26 -5.96 -14.41
CA ILE A 8 9.88 -5.43 -14.43
C ILE A 8 8.85 -6.56 -14.57
N GLU A 9 9.10 -7.57 -15.40
CA GLU A 9 8.23 -8.75 -15.50
C GLU A 9 8.09 -9.47 -14.17
N LYS A 10 9.19 -9.70 -13.46
CA LYS A 10 9.14 -10.34 -12.13
C LYS A 10 8.38 -9.52 -11.09
N VAL A 11 8.51 -8.19 -11.12
CA VAL A 11 7.76 -7.30 -10.23
C VAL A 11 6.27 -7.33 -10.58
N LYS A 12 5.94 -7.34 -11.88
CA LYS A 12 4.56 -7.46 -12.34
C LYS A 12 3.94 -8.79 -11.91
N ASP A 13 4.64 -9.90 -12.10
CA ASP A 13 4.18 -11.24 -11.72
C ASP A 13 4.03 -11.36 -10.20
N PHE A 14 4.94 -10.78 -9.43
CA PHE A 14 4.84 -10.69 -7.98
C PHE A 14 3.61 -9.88 -7.55
N CYS A 15 3.40 -8.69 -8.12
CA CYS A 15 2.19 -7.90 -7.85
C CYS A 15 0.93 -8.68 -8.20
N TYR A 16 0.87 -9.28 -9.39
CA TYR A 16 -0.27 -10.11 -9.81
C TYR A 16 -0.54 -11.26 -8.83
N SER A 17 0.51 -11.94 -8.34
CA SER A 17 0.38 -13.00 -7.34
C SER A 17 -0.07 -12.49 -5.97
N GLN A 18 0.23 -11.25 -5.59
CA GLN A 18 -0.20 -10.72 -4.29
C GLN A 18 -1.65 -10.24 -4.27
N PHE A 19 -2.19 -9.89 -5.45
CA PHE A 19 -3.56 -9.40 -5.63
C PHE A 19 -4.56 -10.48 -6.07
N ASN A 20 -4.16 -11.44 -6.93
CA ASN A 20 -5.07 -12.47 -7.48
C ASN A 20 -5.03 -13.80 -6.74
N ASP A 21 -4.15 -13.95 -5.76
CA ASP A 21 -4.11 -15.12 -4.87
C ASP A 21 -5.00 -14.83 -3.66
N ASP A 22 -6.18 -15.45 -3.61
CA ASP A 22 -7.21 -15.20 -2.59
C ASP A 22 -6.69 -15.41 -1.16
N GLU A 23 -5.76 -16.36 -0.96
CA GLU A 23 -5.21 -16.68 0.35
C GLU A 23 -4.28 -15.56 0.84
N LYS A 24 -3.41 -15.06 -0.06
CA LYS A 24 -2.53 -13.92 0.25
C LYS A 24 -3.31 -12.62 0.34
N TRP A 25 -4.33 -12.45 -0.49
CA TRP A 25 -5.17 -11.25 -0.52
C TRP A 25 -5.95 -11.05 0.78
N ALA A 26 -6.44 -12.13 1.40
CA ALA A 26 -7.14 -12.05 2.69
C ALA A 26 -6.29 -11.44 3.81
N PHE A 27 -4.97 -11.65 3.79
CA PHE A 27 -4.03 -11.03 4.71
C PHE A 27 -3.62 -9.62 4.25
N ASN A 28 -3.22 -9.47 2.99
CA ASN A 28 -2.74 -8.21 2.44
C ASN A 28 -3.82 -7.10 2.50
N SER A 29 -5.08 -7.44 2.28
CA SER A 29 -6.21 -6.50 2.37
C SER A 29 -6.42 -5.96 3.80
N LYS A 30 -6.24 -6.80 4.83
CA LYS A 30 -6.30 -6.37 6.24
C LYS A 30 -5.15 -5.45 6.58
N LEU A 31 -3.94 -5.77 6.12
CA LEU A 31 -2.76 -4.94 6.31
C LEU A 31 -2.91 -3.59 5.59
N LEU A 32 -3.36 -3.59 4.34
CA LEU A 32 -3.64 -2.39 3.55
C LEU A 32 -4.66 -1.50 4.26
N ARG A 33 -5.74 -2.09 4.79
CA ARG A 33 -6.75 -1.36 5.56
C ARG A 33 -6.16 -0.76 6.84
N ALA A 34 -5.35 -1.51 7.58
CA ALA A 34 -4.72 -1.03 8.81
C ALA A 34 -3.78 0.16 8.53
N VAL A 35 -2.93 0.03 7.50
CA VAL A 35 -2.03 1.11 7.06
C VAL A 35 -2.82 2.31 6.57
N GLY A 36 -3.90 2.10 5.81
CA GLY A 36 -4.77 3.18 5.32
C GLY A 36 -5.46 3.93 6.46
N LEU A 37 -5.97 3.23 7.47
CA LEU A 37 -6.56 3.85 8.66
C LEU A 37 -5.52 4.62 9.49
N PHE A 38 -4.31 4.10 9.61
CA PHE A 38 -3.23 4.74 10.35
C PHE A 38 -2.68 5.98 9.63
N ALA A 39 -2.34 5.88 8.35
CA ALA A 39 -1.88 7.02 7.57
C ALA A 39 -3.00 8.08 7.41
N GLY A 40 -4.24 7.62 7.18
CA GLY A 40 -5.42 8.48 7.11
C GLY A 40 -5.66 9.24 8.41
N SER A 41 -5.52 8.60 9.57
CA SER A 41 -5.69 9.29 10.86
C SER A 41 -4.62 10.35 11.11
N ILE A 42 -3.36 10.08 10.73
CA ILE A 42 -2.27 11.07 10.81
C ILE A 42 -2.56 12.28 9.91
N VAL A 43 -2.96 12.04 8.66
CA VAL A 43 -3.28 13.12 7.72
C VAL A 43 -4.46 13.94 8.23
N LEU A 44 -5.53 13.29 8.69
CA LEU A 44 -6.68 13.99 9.27
C LEU A 44 -6.26 14.82 10.48
N MET A 45 -5.51 14.25 11.44
CA MET A 45 -5.02 15.00 12.61
C MET A 45 -4.16 16.20 12.21
N ARG A 46 -3.31 16.04 11.19
CA ARG A 46 -2.48 17.14 10.69
C ARG A 46 -3.32 18.24 10.03
N SER A 47 -4.30 17.87 9.20
CA SER A 47 -5.19 18.83 8.56
C SER A 47 -6.09 19.57 9.54
N PHE A 48 -6.64 18.88 10.55
CA PHE A 48 -7.42 19.54 11.61
C PHE A 48 -6.54 20.39 12.54
N GLY A 49 -5.30 19.96 12.80
CA GLY A 49 -4.32 20.75 13.54
C GLY A 49 -3.96 22.05 12.82
N ASP A 50 -3.68 21.99 11.51
CA ASP A 50 -3.41 23.16 10.69
C ASP A 50 -4.63 24.11 10.60
N LEU A 51 -5.86 23.57 10.57
CA LEU A 51 -7.09 24.36 10.58
C LEU A 51 -7.37 25.05 11.94
N MET A 52 -6.99 24.42 13.05
CA MET A 52 -7.16 24.99 14.41
C MET A 52 -6.02 25.95 14.78
N ALA A 53 -4.90 25.92 14.05
CA ALA A 53 -3.77 26.84 14.21
C ALA A 53 -3.97 28.19 13.49
N ILE A 54 -5.11 28.40 12.84
CA ILE A 54 -5.56 29.67 12.23
C ILE A 54 -6.60 30.36 13.13
#